data_AF-A0A0L7LEF4-F1
#
_entry.id   AF-A0A0L7LEF4-F1
#
_cell.length_a   1.000
_cell.length_b   1.000
_cell.length_c   1.000
_cell.angle_alpha   90.00
_cell.angle_beta   90.00
_cell.angle_gamma   90.00
#
_symmetry.space_group_name_H-M   'P 1'
#
loop_
_entity.id
_entity.type
_entity.pdbx_description
1 polymer ?
#
loop_
_entity_poly.entity_id
_entity_poly.type
_entity_poly.pdbx_seq_one_letter_code
_entity_poly.pdbx_strand_id
1 'polypeptide(L)'
;MFSSKSQLQKRTPENGTDRENFLSLLVDEFLHSSSYEAKCQVLANLANFAYDPINYGYIRDVGVLDIFLHVLKNEADQNLQHFAIAGVCNLCLDPENARYVVDNSGVNPVKALLKSNNTDILADTITTLLFPYIAMSNKNYQKICKIHTTTFSSTAFKAGDKIRIQKTLTQKDLDAFSNLTSDHNYLHQNNGNKRPIVHGALLNGLVAGLIGTHLPGPGTVLVSQTMKFPNKCFVGEKLTISVELVDVRKILKVKFFCIVEEEKKVVFEGEAKLMLAKDC
;
A
#
# COMPACT_ATOMS: atom_id res chain seq x y z
N MET A 1 12.65 8.01 8.82
CA MET A 1 11.89 9.06 8.10
C MET A 1 11.84 8.64 6.65
N PHE A 2 10.65 8.34 6.12
CA PHE A 2 10.49 7.86 4.74
C PHE A 2 10.57 9.02 3.74
N SER A 3 11.12 8.77 2.55
CA SER A 3 11.37 9.76 1.51
C SER A 3 10.31 9.68 0.42
N SER A 4 9.91 10.82 -0.14
CA SER A 4 9.10 10.86 -1.36
C SER A 4 9.95 10.99 -2.61
N LYS A 5 9.39 10.61 -3.78
CA LYS A 5 10.03 10.82 -5.10
C LYS A 5 10.37 12.30 -5.33
N SER A 6 9.51 13.21 -4.86
CA SER A 6 9.73 14.65 -4.97
C SER A 6 10.91 15.13 -4.12
N GLN A 7 11.12 14.56 -2.93
CA GLN A 7 12.27 14.86 -2.07
C GLN A 7 13.56 14.29 -2.67
N LEU A 8 13.51 13.08 -3.24
CA LEU A 8 14.65 12.50 -3.95
C LEU A 8 15.06 13.36 -5.14
N GLN A 9 14.11 13.80 -5.97
CA GLN A 9 14.39 14.70 -7.10
C GLN A 9 14.98 16.03 -6.66
N LYS A 10 14.45 16.65 -5.58
CA LYS A 10 15.01 17.90 -5.04
C LYS A 10 16.43 17.75 -4.48
N ARG A 11 16.76 16.57 -3.93
CA ARG A 11 18.08 16.28 -3.35
C ARG A 11 19.08 15.78 -4.38
N THR A 12 18.63 15.37 -5.56
CA THR A 12 19.49 14.95 -6.66
C THR A 12 19.85 16.21 -7.46
N PRO A 13 21.14 16.60 -7.51
CA PRO A 13 21.57 17.73 -8.34
C PRO A 13 21.20 17.53 -9.82
N GLU A 14 21.11 18.60 -10.62
CA GLU A 14 20.84 18.49 -12.07
C GLU A 14 21.86 17.61 -12.82
N ASN A 15 23.08 17.48 -12.30
CA ASN A 15 24.13 16.58 -12.79
C ASN A 15 24.41 15.41 -11.82
N GLY A 16 23.49 15.11 -10.91
CA GLY A 16 23.62 14.04 -9.93
C GLY A 16 23.36 12.66 -10.53
N THR A 17 24.02 11.64 -9.99
CA THR A 17 23.73 10.24 -10.32
C THR A 17 22.30 9.90 -9.88
N ASP A 18 21.50 9.33 -10.78
CA ASP A 18 20.19 8.83 -10.40
C ASP A 18 20.28 7.67 -9.38
N ARG A 19 19.16 7.34 -8.74
CA ARG A 19 19.14 6.38 -7.63
C ARG A 19 19.58 4.98 -8.04
N GLU A 20 19.19 4.53 -9.23
CA GLU A 20 19.53 3.20 -9.74
C GLU A 20 21.03 3.09 -10.01
N ASN A 21 21.58 4.08 -10.71
CA ASN A 21 23.02 4.17 -10.98
C ASN A 21 23.83 4.30 -9.69
N PHE A 22 23.37 5.08 -8.71
CA PHE A 22 24.07 5.21 -7.43
C PHE A 22 24.13 3.89 -6.66
N LEU A 23 23.01 3.15 -6.59
CA LEU A 23 22.98 1.84 -5.95
C LEU A 23 23.84 0.84 -6.74
N SER A 24 23.82 0.90 -8.07
CA SER A 24 24.68 0.06 -8.93
C SER A 24 26.16 0.30 -8.66
N LEU A 25 26.59 1.56 -8.46
CA LEU A 25 27.97 1.88 -8.10
C LEU A 25 28.37 1.29 -6.74
N LEU A 26 27.47 1.30 -5.75
CA LEU A 26 27.72 0.66 -4.46
C LEU A 26 27.85 -0.86 -4.60
N VAL A 27 26.98 -1.49 -5.39
CA VAL A 27 27.06 -2.92 -5.70
C VAL A 27 28.40 -3.25 -6.36
N ASP A 28 28.80 -2.46 -7.35
CA ASP A 28 30.07 -2.61 -8.06
C ASP A 28 31.28 -2.45 -7.13
N GLU A 29 31.26 -1.44 -6.25
CA GLU A 29 32.28 -1.22 -5.24
C GLU A 29 32.40 -2.41 -4.28
N PHE A 30 31.29 -2.98 -3.81
CA PHE A 30 31.31 -4.15 -2.94
C PHE A 30 31.95 -5.37 -3.61
N LEU A 31 31.60 -5.63 -4.87
CA LEU A 31 32.05 -6.80 -5.61
C LEU A 31 33.54 -6.75 -5.96
N HIS A 32 34.07 -5.55 -6.23
CA HIS A 32 35.45 -5.38 -6.69
C HIS A 32 36.42 -4.94 -5.59
N SER A 33 35.93 -4.44 -4.45
CA SER A 33 36.80 -4.00 -3.36
C SER A 33 37.36 -5.18 -2.57
N SER A 34 38.67 -5.13 -2.28
CA SER A 34 39.33 -6.00 -1.32
C SER A 34 39.46 -5.37 0.07
N SER A 35 39.08 -4.09 0.23
CA SER A 35 39.15 -3.39 1.52
C SER A 35 37.97 -3.79 2.41
N TYR A 36 38.29 -4.21 3.63
CA TYR A 36 37.31 -4.51 4.65
C TYR A 36 36.49 -3.27 5.03
N GLU A 37 37.13 -2.11 5.23
CA GLU A 37 36.40 -0.88 5.58
C GLU A 37 35.42 -0.47 4.48
N ALA A 38 35.85 -0.57 3.21
CA ALA A 38 34.98 -0.27 2.06
C ALA A 38 33.76 -1.19 2.02
N LYS A 39 33.95 -2.52 2.20
CA LYS A 39 32.84 -3.48 2.24
C LYS A 39 31.86 -3.18 3.38
N CYS A 40 32.36 -2.89 4.58
CA CYS A 40 31.51 -2.50 5.71
C CYS A 40 30.71 -1.22 5.41
N GLN A 41 31.37 -0.20 4.86
CA GLN A 41 30.72 1.08 4.54
C GLN A 41 29.64 0.91 3.49
N VAL A 42 29.91 0.11 2.45
CA VAL A 42 28.94 -0.18 1.40
C VAL A 42 27.73 -0.94 1.96
N LEU A 43 27.96 -2.00 2.73
CA LEU A 43 26.86 -2.76 3.35
C LEU A 43 26.00 -1.89 4.28
N ALA A 44 26.63 -1.05 5.10
CA ALA A 44 25.92 -0.12 5.97
C ALA A 44 25.08 0.89 5.16
N ASN A 45 25.63 1.42 4.07
CA ASN A 45 24.92 2.32 3.17
C ASN A 45 23.71 1.62 2.54
N LEU A 46 23.90 0.42 2.00
CA LEU A 46 22.83 -0.38 1.39
C LEU A 46 21.74 -0.72 2.42
N ALA A 47 22.11 -1.10 3.64
CA ALA A 47 21.16 -1.38 4.73
C ALA A 47 20.34 -0.14 5.12
N ASN A 48 20.95 1.05 5.10
CA ASN A 48 20.25 2.31 5.31
C ASN A 48 19.27 2.63 4.17
N PHE A 49 19.63 2.35 2.91
CA PHE A 49 18.69 2.49 1.78
C PHE A 49 17.52 1.50 1.87
N ALA A 50 17.80 0.29 2.34
CA ALA A 50 16.80 -0.75 2.57
C ALA A 50 15.76 -0.38 3.65
N TYR A 51 15.99 0.64 4.46
CA TYR A 51 14.99 1.12 5.43
C TYR A 51 13.76 1.78 4.75
N ASP A 52 13.92 2.34 3.55
CA ASP A 52 12.90 3.16 2.89
C ASP A 52 12.27 2.43 1.69
N PRO A 53 10.96 2.09 1.73
CA PRO A 53 10.27 1.33 0.68
C PRO A 53 10.38 1.89 -0.73
N ILE A 54 10.62 3.20 -0.87
CA ILE A 54 10.84 3.83 -2.18
C ILE A 54 12.03 3.24 -2.93
N ASN A 55 12.99 2.63 -2.22
CA ASN A 55 14.19 2.06 -2.80
C ASN A 55 14.02 0.59 -3.21
N TYR A 56 12.94 -0.10 -2.81
CA TYR A 56 12.85 -1.56 -2.92
C TYR A 56 12.89 -2.06 -4.36
N GLY A 57 12.28 -1.33 -5.30
CA GLY A 57 12.38 -1.63 -6.74
C GLY A 57 13.83 -1.61 -7.21
N TYR A 58 14.51 -0.47 -7.06
CA TYR A 58 15.92 -0.32 -7.47
C TYR A 58 16.84 -1.35 -6.80
N ILE A 59 16.63 -1.64 -5.50
CA ILE A 59 17.40 -2.64 -4.74
C ILE A 59 17.28 -4.04 -5.34
N ARG A 60 16.07 -4.42 -5.82
CA ARG A 60 15.87 -5.68 -6.54
C ARG A 60 16.56 -5.66 -7.89
N ASP A 61 16.37 -4.59 -8.65
CA ASP A 61 16.90 -4.48 -10.01
C ASP A 61 18.43 -4.55 -10.05
N VAL A 62 19.10 -4.00 -9.03
CA VAL A 62 20.58 -3.96 -8.94
C VAL A 62 21.19 -5.10 -8.10
N GLY A 63 20.40 -6.07 -7.63
CA GLY A 63 20.93 -7.29 -7.00
C GLY A 63 21.47 -7.13 -5.56
N VAL A 64 21.03 -6.11 -4.81
CA VAL A 64 21.52 -5.86 -3.43
C VAL A 64 21.17 -6.99 -2.47
N LEU A 65 20.02 -7.64 -2.64
CA LEU A 65 19.61 -8.81 -1.85
C LEU A 65 20.61 -9.96 -1.97
N ASP A 66 21.17 -10.18 -3.16
CA ASP A 66 22.15 -11.23 -3.40
C ASP A 66 23.45 -10.98 -2.65
N ILE A 67 23.89 -9.71 -2.58
CA ILE A 67 25.05 -9.32 -1.78
C ILE A 67 24.82 -9.64 -0.30
N PHE A 68 23.68 -9.23 0.26
CA PHE A 68 23.42 -9.51 1.68
C PHE A 68 23.38 -11.01 1.95
N LEU A 69 22.65 -11.79 1.15
CA LEU A 69 22.59 -13.24 1.31
C LEU A 69 23.94 -13.93 1.12
N HIS A 70 24.76 -13.43 0.19
CA HIS A 70 26.13 -13.89 0.00
C HIS A 70 26.99 -13.66 1.24
N VAL A 71 26.93 -12.46 1.83
CA VAL A 71 27.66 -12.13 3.07
C VAL A 71 27.21 -13.02 4.22
N LEU A 72 25.91 -13.16 4.44
CA LEU A 72 25.39 -14.02 5.52
C LEU A 72 25.78 -15.49 5.36
N LYS A 73 25.99 -15.94 4.13
CA LYS A 73 26.36 -17.33 3.83
C LYS A 73 27.87 -17.59 3.94
N ASN A 74 28.70 -16.63 3.53
CA ASN A 74 30.12 -16.88 3.28
C ASN A 74 31.07 -16.10 4.20
N GLU A 75 30.61 -15.04 4.87
CA GLU A 75 31.44 -14.24 5.76
C GLU A 75 31.21 -14.62 7.24
N ALA A 76 32.28 -14.64 8.03
CA ALA A 76 32.24 -14.90 9.47
C ALA A 76 32.43 -13.65 10.33
N ASP A 77 32.78 -12.51 9.72
CA ASP A 77 32.97 -11.25 10.42
C ASP A 77 31.63 -10.70 10.94
N GLN A 78 31.60 -10.29 12.21
CA GLN A 78 30.37 -9.84 12.86
C GLN A 78 29.84 -8.53 12.31
N ASN A 79 30.69 -7.60 11.85
CA ASN A 79 30.21 -6.32 11.32
C ASN A 79 29.60 -6.49 9.94
N LEU A 80 30.25 -7.28 9.07
CA LEU A 80 29.69 -7.63 7.76
C LEU A 80 28.35 -8.36 7.92
N GLN A 81 28.28 -9.35 8.82
CA GLN A 81 27.04 -10.06 9.11
C GLN A 81 25.96 -9.13 9.68
N HIS A 82 26.32 -8.20 10.57
CA HIS A 82 25.39 -7.24 11.15
C HIS A 82 24.76 -6.34 10.08
N PHE A 83 25.56 -5.69 9.24
CA PHE A 83 25.01 -4.83 8.20
C PHE A 83 24.17 -5.62 7.18
N ALA A 84 24.60 -6.84 6.84
CA ALA A 84 23.84 -7.68 5.93
C ALA A 84 22.50 -8.14 6.52
N ILE A 85 22.44 -8.60 7.77
CA ILE A 85 21.18 -9.03 8.38
C ILE A 85 20.24 -7.85 8.62
N ALA A 86 20.76 -6.68 9.00
CA ALA A 86 19.97 -5.46 9.13
C ALA A 86 19.32 -5.08 7.78
N GLY A 87 20.08 -5.16 6.68
CA GLY A 87 19.57 -4.94 5.33
C GLY A 87 18.47 -5.94 4.95
N VAL A 88 18.69 -7.24 5.17
CA VAL A 88 17.67 -8.28 4.90
C VAL A 88 16.43 -8.08 5.77
N CYS A 89 16.59 -7.75 7.05
CA CYS A 89 15.51 -7.48 8.00
C CYS A 89 14.60 -6.37 7.49
N ASN A 90 15.19 -5.23 7.09
CA ASN A 90 14.45 -4.10 6.54
C ASN A 90 13.71 -4.46 5.24
N LEU A 91 14.36 -5.22 4.33
CA LEU A 91 13.77 -5.60 3.05
C LEU A 91 12.64 -6.64 3.19
N CYS A 92 12.72 -7.56 4.15
CA CYS A 92 11.73 -8.60 4.39
C CYS A 92 10.36 -8.09 4.89
N LEU A 93 10.25 -6.79 5.17
CA LEU A 93 8.95 -6.14 5.39
C LEU A 93 8.08 -6.13 4.12
N ASP A 94 8.70 -6.23 2.93
CA ASP A 94 8.01 -6.38 1.66
C ASP A 94 7.82 -7.87 1.30
N PRO A 95 6.60 -8.31 0.93
CA PRO A 95 6.34 -9.72 0.63
C PRO A 95 7.12 -10.26 -0.56
N GLU A 96 7.44 -9.44 -1.56
CA GLU A 96 8.20 -9.87 -2.73
C GLU A 96 9.66 -10.16 -2.36
N ASN A 97 10.29 -9.26 -1.61
CA ASN A 97 11.62 -9.47 -1.05
C ASN A 97 11.67 -10.67 -0.08
N ALA A 98 10.69 -10.80 0.81
CA ALA A 98 10.62 -11.93 1.74
C ALA A 98 10.53 -13.27 1.00
N ARG A 99 9.72 -13.33 -0.07
CA ARG A 99 9.65 -14.51 -0.93
C ARG A 99 10.98 -14.77 -1.64
N TYR A 100 11.65 -13.73 -2.15
CA TYR A 100 12.97 -13.86 -2.78
C TYR A 100 13.99 -14.51 -1.84
N VAL A 101 14.02 -14.10 -0.56
CA VAL A 101 14.91 -14.68 0.45
C VAL A 101 14.61 -16.17 0.67
N VAL A 102 13.34 -16.55 0.69
CA VAL A 102 12.92 -17.96 0.84
C VAL A 102 13.34 -18.78 -0.40
N ASP A 103 13.00 -18.30 -1.59
CA ASP A 103 13.23 -19.01 -2.86
C ASP A 103 14.73 -19.18 -3.15
N ASN A 104 15.56 -18.23 -2.72
CA ASN A 104 17.02 -18.27 -2.89
C ASN A 104 17.77 -18.90 -1.70
N SER A 105 17.10 -19.75 -0.91
CA SER A 105 17.71 -20.49 0.22
C SER A 105 18.35 -19.60 1.30
N GLY A 106 17.93 -18.33 1.41
CA GLY A 106 18.45 -17.36 2.38
C GLY A 106 18.04 -17.63 3.83
N VAL A 107 17.00 -18.44 4.06
CA VAL A 107 16.53 -18.80 5.40
C VAL A 107 17.60 -19.54 6.21
N ASN A 108 18.41 -20.40 5.58
CA ASN A 108 19.42 -21.18 6.28
C ASN A 108 20.58 -20.31 6.80
N PRO A 109 21.21 -19.43 5.99
CA PRO A 109 22.16 -18.44 6.47
C PRO A 109 21.61 -17.57 7.61
N VAL A 110 20.38 -17.05 7.47
CA VAL A 110 19.74 -16.24 8.52
C VAL A 110 19.57 -17.04 9.81
N LYS A 111 19.06 -18.27 9.73
CA LYS A 111 18.88 -19.15 10.91
C LYS A 111 20.19 -19.45 11.63
N ALA A 112 21.31 -19.51 10.91
CA ALA A 112 22.62 -19.76 11.53
C ALA A 112 23.02 -18.63 12.50
N LEU A 113 22.56 -17.40 12.27
CA LEU A 113 22.84 -16.23 13.10
C LEU A 113 22.12 -16.24 14.46
N LEU A 114 21.14 -17.13 14.68
CA LEU A 114 20.51 -17.32 16.00
C LEU A 114 21.50 -17.78 17.09
N LYS A 115 22.70 -18.18 16.70
CA LYS A 115 23.79 -18.53 17.61
C LYS A 115 24.73 -17.36 17.93
N SER A 116 24.49 -16.18 17.35
CA SER A 116 25.31 -15.00 17.58
C SER A 116 25.18 -14.52 19.03
N ASN A 117 26.28 -13.99 19.59
CA ASN A 117 26.26 -13.31 20.88
C ASN A 117 25.98 -11.81 20.77
N ASN A 118 25.86 -11.29 19.53
CA ASN A 118 25.52 -9.90 19.28
C ASN A 118 23.99 -9.73 19.30
N THR A 119 23.50 -8.88 20.20
CA THR A 119 22.07 -8.65 20.43
C THR A 119 21.36 -8.03 19.23
N ASP A 120 22.03 -7.16 18.48
CA ASP A 120 21.45 -6.49 17.32
C ASP A 120 21.27 -7.50 16.17
N ILE A 121 22.30 -8.31 15.91
CA ILE A 121 22.21 -9.43 14.96
C ILE A 121 21.07 -10.39 15.34
N LEU A 122 20.96 -10.75 16.62
CA LEU A 122 19.88 -11.63 17.08
C LEU A 122 18.50 -11.01 16.88
N ALA A 123 18.33 -9.73 17.21
CA ALA A 123 17.06 -9.01 17.06
C ALA A 123 16.64 -8.97 15.59
N ASP A 124 17.53 -8.58 14.69
CA ASP A 124 17.28 -8.55 13.24
C ASP A 124 17.02 -9.95 12.68
N THR A 125 17.75 -10.97 13.16
CA THR A 125 17.56 -12.36 12.76
C THR A 125 16.16 -12.87 13.14
N ILE A 126 15.75 -12.69 14.40
CA ILE A 126 14.44 -13.13 14.89
C ILE A 126 13.34 -12.41 14.11
N THR A 127 13.50 -11.10 13.91
CA THR A 127 12.56 -10.25 13.17
C THR A 127 12.43 -10.72 11.73
N THR A 128 13.56 -10.95 11.05
CA THR A 128 13.61 -11.51 9.68
C THR A 128 12.92 -12.87 9.59
N LEU A 129 13.07 -13.76 10.57
CA LEU A 129 12.45 -15.10 10.56
C LEU A 129 10.95 -15.06 10.90
N LEU A 130 10.50 -14.07 11.65
CA LEU A 130 9.09 -13.89 12.01
C LEU A 130 8.24 -13.54 10.79
N PHE A 131 8.75 -12.70 9.89
CA PHE A 131 7.99 -12.18 8.75
C PHE A 131 7.56 -13.25 7.73
N PRO A 132 8.42 -14.16 7.23
CA PRO A 132 8.03 -15.25 6.35
C PRO A 132 6.99 -16.18 6.98
N TYR A 133 7.13 -16.48 8.27
CA TYR A 133 6.20 -17.35 8.99
C TYR A 133 4.79 -16.72 9.12
N ILE A 134 4.73 -15.42 9.39
CA ILE A 134 3.47 -14.66 9.48
C ILE A 134 2.87 -14.39 8.09
N ALA A 135 3.68 -14.04 7.09
CA ALA A 135 3.24 -13.71 5.74
C ALA A 135 2.72 -14.92 4.95
N MET A 136 3.30 -16.11 5.15
CA MET A 136 2.84 -17.34 4.52
C MET A 136 1.61 -17.94 5.20
N SER A 137 1.44 -17.75 6.51
CA SER A 137 0.37 -18.40 7.29
C SER A 137 -0.89 -17.54 7.49
N ASN A 138 -0.82 -16.22 7.27
CA ASN A 138 -1.92 -15.30 7.62
C ASN A 138 -2.45 -14.48 6.42
N LYS A 139 -3.62 -14.88 5.90
CA LYS A 139 -4.34 -14.16 4.82
C LYS A 139 -4.68 -12.70 5.16
N ASN A 140 -4.80 -12.34 6.44
CA ASN A 140 -5.02 -10.95 6.87
C ASN A 140 -3.73 -10.14 6.80
N TYR A 141 -2.57 -10.74 7.06
CA TYR A 141 -1.28 -10.07 6.92
C TYR A 141 -0.95 -9.80 5.45
N GLN A 142 -1.27 -10.71 4.53
CA GLN A 142 -1.17 -10.43 3.09
C GLN A 142 -2.08 -9.26 2.65
N LYS A 143 -3.22 -9.05 3.30
CA LYS A 143 -4.07 -7.86 3.08
C LYS A 143 -3.44 -6.59 3.66
N ILE A 144 -2.83 -6.66 4.85
CA ILE A 144 -2.17 -5.53 5.51
C ILE A 144 -0.89 -5.13 4.76
N CYS A 145 -0.04 -6.09 4.36
CA CYS A 145 1.10 -5.83 3.49
C CYS A 145 0.65 -5.25 2.16
N LYS A 146 -0.44 -5.72 1.53
CA LYS A 146 -1.01 -5.07 0.34
C LYS A 146 -1.42 -3.62 0.56
N ILE A 147 -1.76 -3.22 1.79
CA ILE A 147 -2.05 -1.82 2.13
C ILE A 147 -0.76 -0.98 2.23
N HIS A 148 0.38 -1.59 2.61
CA HIS A 148 1.68 -0.92 2.75
C HIS A 148 2.64 -1.06 1.56
N THR A 149 2.48 -2.09 0.73
CA THR A 149 3.29 -2.39 -0.48
C THR A 149 2.55 -2.12 -1.79
N THR A 150 1.36 -1.50 -1.72
CA THR A 150 0.99 -0.57 -2.80
C THR A 150 1.91 0.65 -2.72
N THR A 151 3.18 0.47 -3.11
CA THR A 151 3.73 1.34 -4.14
C THR A 151 2.59 1.53 -5.14
N PHE A 152 2.21 2.78 -5.40
CA PHE A 152 1.39 3.12 -6.55
C PHE A 152 1.94 2.34 -7.75
N SER A 153 1.38 1.17 -8.04
CA SER A 153 1.35 0.68 -9.39
C SER A 153 0.53 1.77 -10.04
N SER A 154 1.21 2.62 -10.79
CA SER A 154 0.57 3.50 -11.74
C SER A 154 -0.13 2.59 -12.74
N THR A 155 -1.25 1.99 -12.36
CA THR A 155 -2.29 1.72 -13.33
C THR A 155 -2.59 3.10 -13.89
N ALA A 156 -2.10 3.34 -15.10
CA ALA A 156 -2.34 4.57 -15.81
C ALA A 156 -3.84 4.64 -16.08
N PHE A 157 -4.59 5.20 -15.13
CA PHE A 157 -6.00 5.45 -15.29
C PHE A 157 -6.17 6.63 -16.25
N LYS A 158 -7.06 6.45 -17.21
CA LYS A 158 -7.36 7.43 -18.26
C LYS A 158 -8.78 7.93 -18.13
N ALA A 159 -9.04 9.11 -18.70
CA ALA A 159 -10.41 9.57 -18.86
C ALA A 159 -11.22 8.51 -19.63
N GLY A 160 -12.42 8.20 -19.13
CA GLY A 160 -13.31 7.16 -19.61
C GLY A 160 -13.25 5.85 -18.83
N ASP A 161 -12.29 5.66 -17.92
CA ASP A 161 -12.25 4.46 -17.08
C ASP A 161 -13.47 4.41 -16.14
N LYS A 162 -14.04 3.21 -15.98
CA LYS A 162 -15.26 2.98 -15.21
C LYS A 162 -15.12 1.78 -14.31
N ILE A 163 -15.70 1.87 -13.12
CA ILE A 163 -15.87 0.75 -12.22
C ILE A 163 -17.29 0.72 -11.67
N ARG A 164 -17.79 -0.48 -11.39
CA ARG A 164 -19.06 -0.68 -10.71
C ARG A 164 -18.97 -1.82 -9.70
N ILE A 165 -19.71 -1.69 -8.62
CA ILE A 165 -19.92 -2.74 -7.62
C ILE A 165 -21.41 -2.88 -7.33
N GLN A 166 -21.81 -4.05 -6.83
CA GLN A 166 -23.17 -4.29 -6.38
C GLN A 166 -23.21 -4.46 -4.87
N LYS A 167 -24.20 -3.86 -4.22
CA LYS A 167 -24.41 -3.98 -2.78
C LYS A 167 -25.91 -3.98 -2.45
N THR A 168 -26.28 -4.75 -1.44
CA THR A 168 -27.62 -4.72 -0.85
C THR A 168 -27.47 -4.28 0.59
N LEU A 169 -28.10 -3.17 0.96
CA LEU A 169 -28.02 -2.63 2.32
C LEU A 169 -29.06 -3.26 3.21
N THR A 170 -28.65 -3.66 4.40
CA THR A 170 -29.47 -4.33 5.42
C THR A 170 -29.83 -3.36 6.54
N GLN A 171 -30.81 -3.72 7.38
CA GLN A 171 -31.14 -2.91 8.56
C GLN A 171 -29.94 -2.74 9.49
N LYS A 172 -29.13 -3.79 9.63
CA LYS A 172 -27.89 -3.76 10.43
C LYS A 172 -26.91 -2.69 9.95
N ASP A 173 -26.82 -2.46 8.63
CA ASP A 173 -25.96 -1.42 8.07
C ASP A 173 -26.47 -0.02 8.43
N LEU A 174 -27.80 0.18 8.42
CA LEU A 174 -28.42 1.43 8.84
C LEU A 174 -28.23 1.67 10.33
N ASP A 175 -28.46 0.66 11.17
CA ASP A 175 -28.30 0.77 12.62
C ASP A 175 -26.84 1.09 12.99
N ALA A 176 -25.87 0.44 12.33
CA ALA A 176 -24.46 0.72 12.52
C ALA A 176 -24.10 2.16 12.11
N PHE A 177 -24.65 2.66 10.99
CA PHE A 177 -24.45 4.03 10.55
C PHE A 177 -25.08 5.03 11.53
N SER A 178 -26.32 4.80 11.96
CA SER A 178 -27.03 5.62 12.94
C SER A 178 -26.26 5.72 14.26
N ASN A 179 -25.71 4.61 14.76
CA ASN A 179 -24.90 4.61 15.98
C ASN A 179 -23.57 5.37 15.82
N LEU A 180 -22.98 5.35 14.63
CA LEU A 180 -21.75 6.07 14.33
C LEU A 180 -21.97 7.59 14.19
N THR A 181 -23.06 7.99 13.54
CA THR A 181 -23.33 9.40 13.21
C THR A 181 -24.30 10.08 14.19
N SER A 182 -24.86 9.34 15.13
CA SER A 182 -25.97 9.76 16.00
C SER A 182 -27.24 10.18 15.23
N ASP A 183 -27.37 9.77 13.96
CA ASP A 183 -28.58 10.01 13.16
C ASP A 183 -29.59 8.88 13.38
N HIS A 184 -30.44 9.07 14.38
CA HIS A 184 -31.51 8.14 14.74
C HIS A 184 -32.87 8.56 14.17
N ASN A 185 -32.89 9.27 13.04
CA ASN A 185 -34.15 9.65 12.40
C ASN A 185 -35.00 8.41 12.11
N TYR A 186 -36.28 8.45 12.49
CA TYR A 186 -37.22 7.34 12.39
C TYR A 186 -37.40 6.80 10.95
N LEU A 187 -37.02 7.59 9.94
CA LEU A 187 -37.01 7.17 8.53
C LEU A 187 -36.06 6.00 8.26
N HIS A 188 -35.03 5.82 9.09
CA HIS A 188 -33.98 4.80 8.94
C HIS A 188 -34.23 3.55 9.80
N GLN A 189 -35.27 3.56 10.62
CA GLN A 189 -35.58 2.50 11.58
C GLN A 189 -36.71 1.59 11.08
N ASN A 190 -36.60 0.30 11.40
CA ASN A 190 -37.67 -0.65 11.11
C ASN A 190 -38.78 -0.60 12.18
N ASN A 191 -39.71 0.33 12.02
CA ASN A 191 -40.81 0.56 12.95
C ASN A 191 -42.12 -0.14 12.53
N GLY A 192 -42.04 -1.22 11.73
CA GLY A 192 -43.16 -2.10 11.35
C GLY A 192 -44.15 -1.53 10.32
N ASN A 193 -44.27 -0.21 10.18
CA ASN A 193 -45.27 0.42 9.32
C ASN A 193 -44.77 0.83 7.93
N LYS A 194 -43.45 1.00 7.74
CA LYS A 194 -42.84 1.41 6.46
C LYS A 194 -41.46 0.79 6.31
N ARG A 195 -41.12 0.42 5.07
CA ARG A 195 -39.78 -0.03 4.72
C ARG A 195 -38.77 1.10 4.98
N PRO A 196 -37.68 0.87 5.73
CA PRO A 196 -36.73 1.92 6.08
C PRO A 196 -36.02 2.48 4.85
N ILE A 197 -35.80 3.80 4.86
CA ILE A 197 -35.08 4.53 3.83
C ILE A 197 -33.59 4.55 4.19
N VAL A 198 -32.72 4.31 3.23
CA VAL A 198 -31.27 4.39 3.41
C VAL A 198 -30.84 5.85 3.61
N HIS A 199 -29.95 6.13 4.56
CA HIS A 199 -29.36 7.45 4.74
C HIS A 199 -28.66 7.92 3.45
N GLY A 200 -28.93 9.16 3.03
CA GLY A 200 -28.24 9.75 1.87
C GLY A 200 -26.72 9.83 2.10
N ALA A 201 -26.30 10.18 3.31
CA ALA A 201 -24.89 10.20 3.70
C ALA A 201 -24.22 8.81 3.66
N LEU A 202 -24.98 7.74 3.94
CA LEU A 202 -24.47 6.37 3.80
C LEU A 202 -24.21 6.02 2.34
N LEU A 203 -25.10 6.41 1.41
CA LEU A 203 -24.86 6.25 -0.03
C LEU A 203 -23.58 6.99 -0.47
N ASN A 204 -23.37 8.20 0.05
CA ASN A 204 -22.13 8.94 -0.18
C ASN A 204 -20.89 8.20 0.36
N GLY A 205 -20.98 7.62 1.56
CA GLY A 205 -19.91 6.81 2.15
C GLY A 205 -19.53 5.60 1.29
N LEU A 206 -20.52 4.95 0.65
CA LEU A 206 -20.26 3.84 -0.28
C LEU A 206 -19.51 4.30 -1.55
N VAL A 207 -19.91 5.44 -2.12
CA VAL A 207 -19.21 6.04 -3.26
C VAL A 207 -17.80 6.47 -2.87
N ALA A 208 -17.62 7.09 -1.70
CA ALA A 208 -16.31 7.47 -1.19
C ALA A 208 -15.40 6.25 -1.00
N GLY A 209 -15.94 5.13 -0.49
CA GLY A 209 -15.23 3.85 -0.42
C GLY A 209 -14.76 3.37 -1.79
N LEU A 210 -15.66 3.33 -2.78
CA LEU A 210 -15.34 2.90 -4.14
C LEU A 210 -14.27 3.79 -4.81
N ILE A 211 -14.34 5.11 -4.60
CA ILE A 211 -13.36 6.08 -5.09
C ILE A 211 -12.00 5.86 -4.44
N GLY A 212 -11.96 5.76 -3.11
CA GLY A 212 -10.74 5.68 -2.32
C GLY A 212 -10.04 4.33 -2.38
N THR A 213 -10.74 3.24 -2.74
CA THR A 213 -10.13 1.90 -2.82
C THR A 213 -9.90 1.39 -4.23
N HIS A 214 -10.66 1.88 -5.23
CA HIS A 214 -10.58 1.32 -6.58
C HIS A 214 -10.30 2.34 -7.69
N LEU A 215 -11.17 3.34 -7.90
CA LEU A 215 -11.02 4.29 -9.02
C LEU A 215 -11.41 5.72 -8.60
N PRO A 216 -10.47 6.67 -8.58
CA PRO A 216 -9.07 6.55 -9.01
C PRO A 216 -8.20 5.71 -8.08
N GLY A 217 -8.67 5.44 -6.86
CA GLY A 217 -8.04 4.52 -5.92
C GLY A 217 -7.29 5.22 -4.77
N PRO A 218 -6.48 4.45 -4.04
CA PRO A 218 -5.74 4.91 -2.87
C PRO A 218 -4.89 6.14 -3.18
N GLY A 219 -4.68 7.00 -2.17
CA GLY A 219 -3.92 8.24 -2.33
C GLY A 219 -4.69 9.39 -3.00
N THR A 220 -5.98 9.23 -3.29
CA THR A 220 -6.85 10.34 -3.65
C THR A 220 -7.43 11.04 -2.43
N VAL A 221 -7.51 12.36 -2.50
CA VAL A 221 -8.12 13.24 -1.50
C VAL A 221 -9.28 13.98 -2.13
N LEU A 222 -10.45 13.91 -1.50
CA LEU A 222 -11.64 14.63 -1.93
C LEU A 222 -11.48 16.13 -1.70
N VAL A 223 -11.62 16.92 -2.77
CA VAL A 223 -11.54 18.40 -2.72
C VAL A 223 -12.92 19.02 -2.66
N SER A 224 -13.81 18.57 -3.53
CA SER A 224 -15.19 19.04 -3.57
C SER A 224 -16.08 17.98 -4.18
N GLN A 225 -17.34 17.97 -3.79
CA GLN A 225 -18.34 17.04 -4.30
C GLN A 225 -19.66 17.76 -4.44
N THR A 226 -20.38 17.46 -5.52
CA THR A 226 -21.77 17.86 -5.71
C THR A 226 -22.59 16.61 -5.86
N MET A 227 -23.68 16.52 -5.12
CA MET A 227 -24.51 15.31 -5.06
C MET A 227 -26.00 15.65 -5.10
N LYS A 228 -26.78 14.73 -5.67
CA LYS A 228 -28.23 14.79 -5.77
C LYS A 228 -28.83 13.47 -5.29
N PHE A 229 -30.05 13.55 -4.75
CA PHE A 229 -30.83 12.40 -4.28
C PHE A 229 -32.16 12.36 -5.04
N PRO A 230 -32.19 11.93 -6.31
CA PRO A 230 -33.39 12.04 -7.14
C PRO A 230 -34.55 11.18 -6.63
N ASN A 231 -34.24 10.07 -5.95
CA ASN A 231 -35.21 9.10 -5.47
C ASN A 231 -34.78 8.49 -4.13
N LYS A 232 -35.75 7.89 -3.41
CA LYS A 232 -35.50 7.13 -2.19
C LYS A 232 -34.87 5.78 -2.52
N CYS A 233 -33.91 5.37 -1.70
CA CYS A 233 -33.39 4.01 -1.66
C CYS A 233 -33.90 3.32 -0.39
N PHE A 234 -34.39 2.08 -0.51
CA PHE A 234 -34.95 1.30 0.58
C PHE A 234 -34.06 0.12 0.96
N VAL A 235 -34.09 -0.27 2.24
CA VAL A 235 -33.34 -1.43 2.76
C VAL A 235 -33.71 -2.71 2.03
N GLY A 236 -32.72 -3.46 1.55
CA GLY A 236 -32.88 -4.71 0.80
C GLY A 236 -32.96 -4.55 -0.71
N GLU A 237 -33.01 -3.32 -1.25
CA GLU A 237 -32.88 -3.11 -2.69
C GLU A 237 -31.46 -3.42 -3.16
N LYS A 238 -31.34 -4.04 -4.34
CA LYS A 238 -30.04 -4.31 -4.97
C LYS A 238 -29.54 -3.04 -5.68
N LEU A 239 -28.47 -2.47 -5.14
CA LEU A 239 -27.87 -1.24 -5.61
C LEU A 239 -26.62 -1.53 -6.45
N THR A 240 -26.53 -0.93 -7.63
CA THR A 240 -25.29 -0.82 -8.40
C THR A 240 -24.71 0.56 -8.24
N ILE A 241 -23.50 0.62 -7.70
CA ILE A 241 -22.73 1.84 -7.49
C ILE A 241 -21.67 1.90 -8.58
N SER A 242 -21.57 3.00 -9.29
CA SER A 242 -20.64 3.18 -10.40
C SER A 242 -19.89 4.49 -10.28
N VAL A 243 -18.63 4.48 -10.70
CA VAL A 243 -17.74 5.64 -10.78
C VAL A 243 -17.08 5.64 -12.15
N GLU A 244 -17.04 6.81 -12.79
CA GLU A 244 -16.42 7.07 -14.08
C GLU A 244 -15.41 8.22 -13.93
N LEU A 245 -14.20 8.00 -14.42
CA LEU A 245 -13.17 9.01 -14.48
C LEU A 245 -13.38 9.90 -15.70
N VAL A 246 -13.67 11.18 -15.49
CA VAL A 246 -14.01 12.13 -16.56
C VAL A 246 -12.81 12.94 -17.02
N ASP A 247 -11.92 13.29 -16.09
CA ASP A 247 -10.78 14.17 -16.35
C ASP A 247 -9.59 13.74 -15.48
N VAL A 248 -8.41 13.63 -16.08
CA VAL A 248 -7.16 13.14 -15.45
C VAL A 248 -6.03 14.17 -15.49
N ARG A 249 -6.38 15.46 -15.34
CA ARG A 249 -5.42 16.56 -15.20
C ARG A 249 -4.94 16.71 -13.74
N LYS A 250 -4.42 17.88 -13.38
CA LYS A 250 -3.98 18.23 -12.02
C LYS A 250 -5.06 17.99 -10.94
N ILE A 251 -6.33 18.13 -11.31
CA ILE A 251 -7.48 17.77 -10.48
C ILE A 251 -8.23 16.68 -11.24
N LEU A 252 -8.39 15.53 -10.61
CA LEU A 252 -9.17 14.43 -11.16
C LEU A 252 -10.65 14.78 -11.02
N LYS A 253 -11.45 14.48 -12.05
CA LYS A 253 -12.90 14.60 -11.97
C LYS A 253 -13.53 13.24 -12.16
N VAL A 254 -14.45 12.88 -11.28
CA VAL A 254 -15.24 11.66 -11.40
C VAL A 254 -16.73 11.97 -11.41
N LYS A 255 -17.48 11.18 -12.17
CA LYS A 255 -18.94 11.08 -12.11
C LYS A 255 -19.31 9.79 -11.39
N PHE A 256 -20.37 9.82 -10.59
CA PHE A 256 -20.83 8.63 -9.91
C PHE A 256 -22.35 8.51 -9.92
N PHE A 257 -22.83 7.27 -9.92
CA PHE A 257 -24.25 6.92 -9.91
C PHE A 257 -24.49 5.71 -9.03
N CYS A 258 -25.56 5.76 -8.24
CA CYS A 258 -26.15 4.63 -7.55
C CYS A 258 -27.53 4.36 -8.12
N ILE A 259 -27.74 3.15 -8.63
CA ILE A 259 -28.95 2.74 -9.34
C ILE A 259 -29.52 1.50 -8.67
N VAL A 260 -30.82 1.52 -8.37
CA VAL A 260 -31.56 0.33 -7.97
C VAL A 260 -31.86 -0.48 -9.23
N GLU A 261 -31.34 -1.71 -9.30
CA GLU A 261 -31.33 -2.51 -10.53
C GLU A 261 -32.74 -2.91 -11.01
N GLU A 262 -33.61 -3.32 -10.08
CA GLU A 262 -34.96 -3.81 -10.42
C GLU A 262 -35.81 -2.75 -11.12
N GLU A 263 -35.73 -1.50 -10.65
CA GLU A 263 -36.51 -0.37 -11.17
C GLU A 263 -35.73 0.52 -12.14
N LYS A 264 -34.44 0.25 -12.34
CA LYS A 264 -33.49 1.13 -13.05
C LYS A 264 -33.54 2.59 -12.56
N LYS A 265 -33.74 2.76 -11.25
CA LYS A 265 -33.99 4.05 -10.60
C LYS A 265 -32.69 4.63 -10.04
N VAL A 266 -32.32 5.84 -10.48
CA VAL A 266 -31.19 6.59 -9.91
C VAL A 266 -31.59 7.14 -8.55
N VAL A 267 -30.91 6.72 -7.49
CA VAL A 267 -31.19 7.14 -6.10
C VAL A 267 -30.13 8.10 -5.56
N PHE A 268 -28.93 8.09 -6.13
CA PHE A 268 -27.85 9.00 -5.78
C PHE A 268 -26.96 9.23 -7.00
N GLU A 269 -26.63 10.47 -7.31
CA GLU A 269 -25.75 10.82 -8.42
C GLU A 269 -24.96 12.08 -8.12
N GLY A 270 -23.85 12.27 -8.81
CA GLY A 270 -23.07 13.48 -8.66
C GLY A 270 -21.71 13.46 -9.32
N GLU A 271 -20.93 14.48 -8.96
CA GLU A 271 -19.56 14.69 -9.43
C GLU A 271 -18.65 14.97 -8.23
N ALA A 272 -17.41 14.49 -8.30
CA ALA A 272 -16.37 14.79 -7.33
C ALA A 272 -15.09 15.27 -8.01
N LYS A 273 -14.44 16.26 -7.39
CA LYS A 273 -13.08 16.68 -7.71
C LYS A 273 -12.14 16.12 -6.67
N LEU A 274 -11.09 15.47 -7.13
CA LEU A 274 -10.10 14.80 -6.30
C LEU A 274 -8.72 15.35 -6.64
N MET A 275 -7.83 15.34 -5.66
CA MET A 275 -6.40 15.52 -5.86
C MET A 275 -5.69 14.25 -5.47
N LEU A 276 -4.56 13.97 -6.09
CA LEU A 276 -3.62 13.02 -5.53
C LEU A 276 -2.99 13.69 -4.31
N ALA A 277 -3.04 13.02 -3.16
CA ALA A 277 -2.30 13.42 -1.98
C ALA A 277 -0.84 13.60 -2.38
N LYS A 278 -0.29 14.78 -2.11
CA LYS A 278 1.16 14.91 -1.98
C LYS A 278 1.49 14.28 -0.64
N ASP A 279 2.42 13.34 -0.63
CA ASP A 279 2.79 12.53 0.53
C ASP A 279 2.62 13.29 1.87
N CYS A 280 1.67 12.85 2.70
CA CYS A 280 1.44 13.35 4.06
C CYS A 280 2.42 12.69 5.04
#